data_AF-A0A355WH21-F1
#
_entry.id   AF-A0A355WH21-F1
#
_cell.length_a   1.000
_cell.length_b   1.000
_cell.length_c   1.000
_cell.angle_alpha   90.00
_cell.angle_beta   90.00
_cell.angle_gamma   90.00
#
_symmetry.space_group_name_H-M   'P 1'
#
loop_
_entity.id
_entity.type
_entity.pdbx_description
1 polymer ?
#
loop_
_entity_poly.entity_id
_entity_poly.type
_entity_poly.pdbx_seq_one_letter_code
_entity_poly.pdbx_strand_id
1 'polypeptide(L)' 'MILLPKGKYRVRIAVSDDELTSALALRARAFSLDGRSDRDDYDAVCTHVLVEVAA' A
#
# COMPACT_ATOMS: atom_id res chain seq x y z
N MET A 1 -7.06 -7.19 -9.03
CA MET A 1 -6.99 -6.53 -10.36
C MET A 1 -5.75 -5.67 -10.44
N ILE A 2 -4.94 -5.78 -11.50
CA ILE A 2 -3.73 -4.97 -11.71
C ILE A 2 -4.14 -3.61 -12.30
N LEU A 3 -3.70 -2.53 -11.68
CA LEU A 3 -3.96 -1.15 -12.12
C LEU A 3 -2.87 -0.64 -13.07
N LEU A 4 -1.60 -0.94 -12.76
CA LEU A 4 -0.46 -0.48 -13.55
C LEU A 4 0.73 -1.44 -13.42
N PRO A 5 1.26 -1.97 -14.53
CA PRO A 5 2.59 -2.55 -14.59
C PRO A 5 3.65 -1.47 -14.91
N LYS A 6 4.79 -1.46 -14.21
CA LYS A 6 5.93 -0.58 -14.51
C LYS A 6 7.26 -1.23 -14.17
N GLY A 7 7.97 -1.73 -15.19
CA GLY A 7 9.23 -2.43 -15.00
C GLY A 7 9.06 -3.63 -14.06
N LYS A 8 9.90 -3.73 -13.03
CA LYS A 8 9.78 -4.76 -11.99
C LYS A 8 8.66 -4.53 -10.98
N TYR A 9 7.84 -3.49 -11.13
CA TYR A 9 6.78 -3.17 -10.18
C TYR A 9 5.41 -3.47 -10.76
N ARG A 10 4.51 -3.98 -9.90
CA ARG A 10 3.09 -4.11 -10.16
C ARG A 10 2.29 -3.32 -9.13
N VAL A 11 1.22 -2.69 -9.60
CA VAL A 11 0.30 -1.89 -8.78
C VAL A 11 -1.09 -2.50 -8.84
N ARG A 12 -1.75 -2.65 -7.70
CA ARG A 12 -3.09 -3.23 -7.60
C ARG A 12 -3.87 -2.68 -6.40
N ILE A 13 -5.19 -2.86 -6.41
CA ILE A 13 -6.02 -2.59 -5.23
C ILE A 13 -5.72 -3.66 -4.17
N ALA A 14 -5.50 -3.23 -2.94
CA ALA A 14 -5.41 -4.09 -1.76
C ALA A 14 -6.83 -4.52 -1.35
N VAL A 15 -7.03 -5.83 -1.18
CA VAL A 15 -8.34 -6.43 -0.90
C VAL A 15 -8.36 -7.26 0.39
N SER A 16 -7.20 -7.53 0.99
CA SER A 16 -7.08 -8.21 2.27
C SER A 16 -6.37 -7.35 3.31
N ASP A 17 -6.52 -7.69 4.59
CA ASP A 17 -5.88 -6.98 5.70
C ASP A 17 -4.34 -7.03 5.63
N ASP A 18 -3.77 -8.13 5.11
CA ASP A 18 -2.33 -8.28 4.90
C ASP A 18 -1.80 -7.34 3.81
N GLU A 19 -2.57 -7.17 2.75
CA GLU A 19 -2.25 -6.27 1.65
C GLU A 19 -2.40 -4.81 2.06
N LEU A 20 -3.45 -4.51 2.83
CA LEU A 20 -3.66 -3.20 3.44
C LEU A 20 -2.49 -2.86 4.36
N THR A 21 -2.10 -3.79 5.24
CA THR A 21 -0.94 -3.61 6.13
C THR A 21 0.34 -3.35 5.33
N SER A 22 0.53 -4.04 4.20
CA SER A 22 1.68 -3.83 3.32
C SER A 22 1.65 -2.45 2.64
N ALA A 23 0.48 -2.01 2.18
CA ALA A 23 0.30 -0.69 1.58
C ALA A 23 0.56 0.44 2.61
N LEU A 24 0.03 0.30 3.83
CA LEU A 24 0.24 1.24 4.93
C LEU A 24 1.71 1.28 5.36
N ALA A 25 2.40 0.13 5.40
CA ALA A 25 3.82 0.10 5.70
C ALA A 25 4.66 0.83 4.65
N LEU A 26 4.30 0.74 3.38
CA LEU A 26 4.95 1.51 2.31
C LEU A 26 4.69 3.02 2.46
N ARG A 27 3.45 3.40 2.78
CA ARG A 27 3.04 4.79 3.01
C ARG A 27 3.79 5.40 4.20
N ALA A 28 3.86 4.68 5.34
CA ALA A 28 4.63 5.06 6.51
C ALA A 28 6.12 5.33 6.20
N ARG A 29 6.72 4.53 5.30
CA ARG A 29 8.10 4.75 4.84
C ARG A 29 8.23 6.01 3.99
N ALA A 30 7.27 6.29 3.11
CA ALA A 30 7.28 7.50 2.28
C ALA A 30 7.12 8.78 3.12
N PHE A 31 6.38 8.72 4.22
CA PHE A 31 6.20 9.81 5.19
C PHE A 31 7.27 9.86 6.28
N SER A 32 8.32 9.02 6.21
CA SER A 32 9.40 8.98 7.21
C SER A 32 8.90 8.85 8.65
N LEU A 33 7.92 7.96 8.88
CA LEU A 33 7.32 7.79 10.21
C LEU A 33 8.15 6.94 11.19
N ASP A 34 9.34 6.47 10.81
CA ASP A 34 10.28 5.72 11.67
C ASP A 34 9.65 4.53 12.41
N GLY A 35 8.78 3.77 11.72
CA GLY A 35 8.09 2.62 12.30
C GLY A 35 6.84 2.94 13.11
N ARG A 36 6.45 4.22 13.21
CA ARG A 36 5.13 4.61 13.70
C ARG A 36 4.06 4.20 12.69
N SER A 37 2.85 3.92 13.21
CA SER A 37 1.71 3.63 12.36
C SER A 37 1.27 4.89 11.62
N ASP A 38 1.07 4.73 10.32
CA ASP A 38 0.50 5.75 9.43
C ASP A 38 -1.03 5.65 9.35
N ARG A 39 -1.66 4.86 10.22
CA ARG A 39 -3.11 4.67 10.17
C ARG A 39 -3.86 5.91 10.64
N ASP A 40 -4.93 6.23 9.95
CA ASP A 40 -5.88 7.28 10.34
C ASP A 40 -7.33 6.89 10.00
N ASP A 41 -8.27 7.77 10.33
CA ASP A 41 -9.70 7.55 10.12
C ASP A 41 -10.09 7.51 8.63
N TYR A 42 -9.25 8.03 7.73
CA TYR A 42 -9.52 8.02 6.29
C TYR A 42 -9.25 6.65 5.66
N ASP A 43 -8.42 5.82 6.29
CA ASP A 43 -8.13 4.48 5.79
C ASP A 43 -9.40 3.62 5.64
N ALA A 44 -10.44 3.88 6.44
CA ALA A 44 -11.71 3.16 6.36
C ALA A 44 -12.53 3.49 5.09
N VAL A 45 -12.30 4.65 4.47
CA VAL A 45 -13.07 5.14 3.31
C VAL A 45 -12.25 5.19 2.02
N CYS A 46 -10.94 5.04 2.10
CA CYS A 46 -10.03 5.07 0.95
C CYS A 46 -9.94 3.71 0.24
N THR A 47 -9.78 3.75 -1.09
CA THR A 47 -9.29 2.59 -1.84
C THR A 47 -7.77 2.53 -1.72
N HIS A 48 -7.25 1.45 -1.14
CA HIS A 48 -5.81 1.28 -0.92
C HIS A 48 -5.14 0.65 -2.13
N VAL A 49 -4.03 1.26 -2.55
CA VAL A 49 -3.23 0.79 -3.68
C VAL A 49 -1.93 0.19 -3.16
N LEU A 50 -1.74 -1.10 -3.43
CA LEU A 50 -0.50 -1.82 -3.14
C LEU A 50 0.46 -1.69 -4.33
N VAL A 51 1.69 -1.28 -4.03
CA VAL A 51 2.82 -1.27 -4.97
C VAL A 51 3.83 -2.30 -4.49
N GLU A 52 4.13 -3.29 -5.32
CA GLU A 52 5.04 -4.39 -4.97
C GLU A 52 5.92 -4.77 -6.17
N VAL A 53 6.98 -5.53 -5.89
CA VAL A 53 7.82 -6.10 -6.95
C VAL A 53 7.04 -7.25 -7.62
N ALA A 54 6.96 -7.22 -8.94
CA ALA A 54 6.43 -8.33 -9.72
C ALA A 54 7.42 -9.50 -9.64
N ALA A 55 6.92 -10.68 -9.32
CA ALA A 55 7.68 -11.93 -9.33
C ALA A 55 8.17 -12.26 -10.76
#